data_AF-I1C7Y5-F1
#
_entry.id   AF-I1C7Y5-F1
#
_cell.length_a   1.000
_cell.length_b   1.000
_cell.length_c   1.000
_cell.angle_alpha   90.00
_cell.angle_beta   90.00
_cell.angle_gamma   90.00
#
_symmetry.space_group_name_H-M   'P 1'
#
loop_
_entity.id
_entity.type
_entity.pdbx_description
1 polymer ?
#
loop_
_entity_poly.entity_id
_entity_poly.type
_entity_poly.pdbx_seq_one_letter_code
_entity_poly.pdbx_strand_id
1 'polypeptide(L)'
;MRSDVDIDALPYVDRELDNENVKAEVERMIEQEMRRMKKKERSELPTTINLFEDNESLKQEFDRVQQKKILNALDTERYELKGPSDEDDVEAWKAAVNNTKSQLESQAGSMFNLELLSKYGANAWRVHNYQLETYLEYIKNNTERVRNQILNINKERKMEQTQAAETLASLENKWSDLISQNLQVEIACAALEAEVNELKRIKK
;
A
#
# COMPACT_ATOMS: atom_id res chain seq x y z
N MET A 1 21.73 -19.21 6.21
CA MET A 1 21.72 -17.75 6.03
C MET A 1 22.28 -17.48 4.65
N ARG A 2 21.52 -16.85 3.75
CA ARG A 2 22.12 -16.25 2.55
C ARG A 2 23.20 -15.30 3.08
N SER A 3 24.40 -15.35 2.54
CA SER A 3 25.36 -14.25 2.69
C SER A 3 24.57 -12.97 2.42
N ASP A 4 24.59 -12.02 3.35
CA ASP A 4 24.17 -10.65 3.09
C ASP A 4 25.00 -10.21 1.89
N VAL A 5 24.42 -10.36 0.71
CA VAL A 5 24.86 -9.60 -0.44
C VAL A 5 24.31 -8.25 -0.09
N ASP A 6 25.16 -7.39 0.46
CA ASP A 6 24.87 -5.97 0.57
C ASP A 6 24.59 -5.51 -0.86
N ILE A 7 23.31 -5.45 -1.20
CA ILE A 7 22.84 -4.90 -2.48
C ILE A 7 22.99 -3.40 -2.32
N ASP A 8 24.18 -2.91 -2.66
CA ASP A 8 24.47 -1.48 -2.64
C ASP A 8 23.85 -0.83 -3.88
N ALA A 9 22.95 0.10 -3.63
CA ALA A 9 22.35 0.96 -4.64
C ALA A 9 22.22 2.34 -4.00
N LEU A 10 22.64 3.40 -4.71
CA LEU A 10 22.71 4.75 -4.17
C LEU A 10 21.68 5.68 -4.85
N PRO A 11 20.36 5.55 -4.57
CA PRO A 11 19.32 6.37 -5.20
C PRO A 11 19.53 7.89 -5.19
N TYR A 12 20.20 8.45 -4.18
CA TYR A 12 20.44 9.89 -4.12
C TYR A 12 21.59 10.37 -5.02
N VAL A 13 22.44 9.43 -5.46
CA VAL A 13 23.65 9.65 -6.26
C VAL A 13 23.40 9.22 -7.71
N ASP A 14 22.84 8.03 -7.92
CA ASP A 14 22.61 7.38 -9.22
C ASP A 14 21.39 7.93 -9.97
N ARG A 15 21.31 9.25 -10.13
CA ARG A 15 20.16 9.93 -10.79
C ARG A 15 19.99 9.55 -12.26
N GLU A 16 21.01 8.98 -12.88
CA GLU A 16 20.95 8.50 -14.27
C GLU A 16 20.00 7.30 -14.43
N LEU A 17 19.72 6.56 -13.35
CA LEU A 17 18.77 5.46 -13.33
C LEU A 17 17.31 5.92 -13.33
N ASP A 18 17.04 7.20 -13.01
CA ASP A 18 15.69 7.78 -13.07
C ASP A 18 15.20 8.02 -14.52
N ASN A 19 16.08 7.85 -15.51
CA ASN A 19 15.73 7.96 -16.92
C ASN A 19 14.78 6.82 -17.34
N GLU A 20 13.64 7.19 -17.92
CA GLU A 20 12.59 6.24 -18.33
C GLU A 20 13.08 5.18 -19.33
N ASN A 21 14.01 5.56 -20.22
CA ASN A 21 14.64 4.64 -21.18
C ASN A 21 15.45 3.54 -20.48
N VAL A 22 16.22 3.90 -19.44
CA VAL A 22 17.03 2.95 -18.66
C VAL A 22 16.12 2.00 -17.90
N LYS A 23 15.06 2.54 -17.29
CA LYS A 23 14.06 1.74 -16.59
C LYS A 23 13.38 0.73 -17.51
N ALA A 24 12.96 1.13 -18.70
CA ALA A 24 12.33 0.23 -19.68
C ALA A 24 13.27 -0.91 -20.12
N GLU A 25 14.56 -0.60 -20.31
CA GLU A 25 15.56 -1.61 -20.66
C GLU A 25 15.79 -2.60 -19.51
N VAL A 26 15.89 -2.10 -18.28
CA VAL A 26 16.01 -2.94 -17.08
C VAL A 26 14.77 -3.82 -16.88
N GLU A 27 13.56 -3.28 -17.04
CA GLU A 27 12.32 -4.05 -16.97
C GLU A 27 12.27 -5.16 -18.03
N ARG A 28 12.74 -4.88 -19.26
CA ARG A 28 12.85 -5.88 -20.32
C ARG A 28 13.81 -7.01 -19.94
N MET A 29 14.96 -6.68 -19.37
CA MET A 29 15.93 -7.67 -18.89
C MET A 29 15.36 -8.51 -17.74
N ILE A 30 14.68 -7.88 -16.78
CA ILE A 30 13.98 -8.57 -15.70
C ILE A 30 12.94 -9.53 -16.27
N GLU A 31 12.15 -9.12 -17.26
CA GLU A 31 11.13 -9.97 -17.87
C GLU A 31 11.76 -11.18 -18.58
N GLN A 32 12.86 -10.99 -19.30
CA GLN A 32 13.60 -12.09 -19.94
C GLN A 32 14.09 -13.12 -18.92
N GLU A 33 14.63 -12.66 -17.78
CA GLU A 33 15.06 -13.54 -16.71
C GLU A 33 13.88 -14.20 -15.99
N MET A 34 12.77 -13.49 -15.78
CA MET A 34 11.53 -14.07 -15.26
C MET A 34 10.96 -15.16 -16.17
N ARG A 35 11.09 -15.04 -17.50
CA ARG A 35 10.68 -16.08 -18.45
C ARG A 35 11.56 -17.33 -18.38
N ARG A 36 12.85 -17.16 -18.09
CA ARG A 36 13.81 -18.27 -17.93
C ARG A 36 13.69 -18.95 -16.57
N MET A 37 13.32 -18.20 -15.54
CA MET A 37 13.12 -18.74 -14.20
C MET A 37 11.86 -19.60 -14.13
N LYS A 38 11.98 -20.79 -13.55
CA LYS A 38 10.83 -21.61 -13.19
C LYS A 38 10.04 -20.85 -12.12
N LYS A 39 8.78 -20.50 -12.39
CA LYS A 39 7.87 -19.92 -11.38
C LYS A 39 7.82 -20.86 -10.18
N LYS A 40 8.44 -20.43 -9.09
CA LYS A 40 8.28 -21.06 -7.78
C LYS A 40 7.16 -20.28 -7.11
N GLU A 41 6.04 -20.93 -6.81
CA GLU A 41 5.00 -20.34 -5.97
C GLU A 41 5.63 -20.04 -4.61
N ARG A 42 6.07 -18.79 -4.44
CA ARG A 42 6.74 -18.31 -3.22
C ARG A 42 5.75 -17.72 -2.22
N SER A 43 4.48 -17.58 -2.59
CA SER A 43 3.49 -17.02 -1.70
C SER A 43 2.92 -18.12 -0.82
N GLU A 44 3.09 -17.99 0.49
CA GLU A 44 2.37 -18.77 1.50
C GLU A 44 0.90 -18.33 1.63
N LEU A 45 0.51 -17.27 0.91
CA LEU A 45 -0.85 -16.76 0.93
C LEU A 45 -1.74 -17.67 0.07
N PRO A 46 -2.88 -18.12 0.61
CA PRO A 46 -3.84 -18.90 -0.15
C PRO A 46 -4.37 -18.07 -1.33
N THR A 47 -4.35 -18.66 -2.52
CA THR A 47 -4.84 -18.02 -3.76
C THR A 47 -6.35 -17.76 -3.71
N THR A 48 -7.08 -18.49 -2.88
CA THR A 48 -8.52 -18.33 -2.65
C THR A 48 -8.78 -18.16 -1.16
N ILE A 49 -9.34 -17.02 -0.77
CA ILE A 49 -9.77 -16.76 0.60
C ILE A 49 -11.26 -17.07 0.68
N ASN A 50 -11.62 -18.08 1.46
CA ASN A 50 -13.01 -18.32 1.82
C ASN A 50 -13.36 -17.37 2.98
N LEU A 51 -14.30 -16.46 2.74
CA LEU A 51 -14.80 -15.56 3.77
C LEU A 51 -15.92 -16.25 4.55
N PHE A 52 -16.01 -15.95 5.85
CA PHE A 52 -17.11 -16.37 6.74
C PHE A 52 -17.25 -17.89 6.95
N GLU A 53 -16.15 -18.64 7.00
CA GLU A 53 -16.18 -20.09 7.27
C GLU A 53 -16.89 -20.45 8.59
N ASP A 54 -16.73 -19.61 9.62
CA ASP A 54 -17.35 -19.82 10.94
C ASP A 54 -18.84 -19.46 11.01
N ASN A 55 -19.38 -18.73 10.03
CA ASN A 55 -20.74 -18.20 10.06
C ASN A 55 -21.51 -18.61 8.80
N GLU A 56 -22.26 -19.71 8.91
CA GLU A 56 -23.02 -20.29 7.80
C GLU A 56 -24.01 -19.30 7.18
N SER A 57 -24.69 -18.49 7.99
CA SER A 57 -25.63 -17.47 7.52
C SER A 57 -24.95 -16.35 6.71
N LEU A 58 -23.76 -15.91 7.13
CA LEU A 58 -23.00 -14.89 6.37
C LEU A 58 -22.45 -15.48 5.07
N LYS A 59 -22.04 -16.75 5.07
CA LYS A 59 -21.60 -17.45 3.87
C LYS A 59 -22.73 -17.56 2.84
N GLN A 60 -23.93 -17.95 3.26
CA GLN A 60 -25.11 -18.03 2.39
C GLN A 60 -25.47 -16.67 1.79
N GLU A 61 -25.42 -15.59 2.59
CA GLU A 61 -25.65 -14.23 2.10
C GLU A 61 -24.57 -13.76 1.13
N PHE A 62 -23.30 -14.11 1.39
CA PHE A 62 -22.19 -13.82 0.49
C PHE A 62 -22.37 -14.52 -0.86
N ASP A 63 -22.76 -15.80 -0.85
CA ASP A 63 -23.06 -16.57 -2.07
C ASP A 63 -24.27 -15.98 -2.83
N ARG A 64 -25.31 -15.54 -2.11
CA ARG A 64 -26.49 -14.87 -2.69
C ARG A 64 -26.11 -13.56 -3.40
N VAL A 65 -25.27 -12.74 -2.74
CA VAL A 65 -24.76 -11.47 -3.29
C VAL A 65 -23.86 -11.73 -4.49
N GLN A 66 -23.00 -12.75 -4.43
CA GLN A 66 -22.17 -13.19 -5.56
C GLN A 66 -23.03 -13.60 -6.75
N GLN A 67 -24.18 -14.24 -6.50
CA GLN A 67 -25.19 -14.58 -7.51
C GLN A 67 -26.06 -13.40 -7.94
N LYS A 68 -25.83 -12.18 -7.42
CA LYS A 68 -26.61 -10.94 -7.70
C LYS A 68 -28.11 -11.09 -7.48
N LYS A 69 -28.55 -12.01 -6.62
CA LYS A 69 -29.96 -12.15 -6.27
C LYS A 69 -30.35 -10.99 -5.36
N ILE A 70 -31.44 -10.30 -5.65
CA ILE A 70 -31.93 -9.17 -4.83
C ILE A 70 -32.58 -9.75 -3.56
N LEU A 71 -32.34 -9.11 -2.41
CA LEU A 71 -32.98 -9.47 -1.15
C LEU A 71 -34.28 -8.66 -0.99
N ASN A 72 -35.43 -9.34 -1.05
CA ASN A 72 -36.74 -8.74 -0.74
C ASN A 72 -37.16 -9.12 0.69
N ALA A 73 -36.30 -8.82 1.68
CA ALA A 73 -36.55 -9.22 3.07
C ALA A 73 -37.27 -8.16 3.91
N LEU A 74 -37.34 -6.92 3.43
CA LEU A 74 -37.95 -5.82 4.18
C LEU A 74 -39.40 -5.65 3.75
N ASP A 75 -40.30 -6.11 4.60
CA ASP A 75 -41.73 -5.80 4.53
C ASP A 75 -41.95 -4.35 4.96
N THR A 76 -42.12 -3.47 3.98
CA THR A 76 -42.44 -2.05 4.19
C THR A 76 -43.91 -1.84 4.53
N GLU A 77 -44.79 -2.79 4.19
CA GLU A 77 -46.23 -2.67 4.42
C GLU A 77 -46.58 -2.75 5.90
N ARG A 78 -45.75 -3.46 6.69
CA ARG A 78 -45.83 -3.47 8.15
C ARG A 78 -45.83 -2.07 8.76
N TYR A 79 -45.11 -1.12 8.19
CA TYR A 79 -44.98 0.24 8.74
C TYR A 79 -46.05 1.21 8.25
N GLU A 80 -46.91 0.77 7.34
CA GLU A 80 -48.00 1.57 6.79
C GLU A 80 -49.31 1.22 7.50
N LEU A 81 -50.08 2.25 7.89
CA LEU A 81 -51.48 2.05 8.32
C LEU A 81 -52.37 1.84 7.09
N LYS A 82 -52.24 0.69 6.46
CA LYS A 82 -53.17 0.25 5.40
C LYS A 82 -54.44 -0.33 6.04
N GLY A 83 -55.58 -0.11 5.38
CA GLY A 83 -56.83 -0.81 5.69
C GLY A 83 -56.71 -2.32 5.38
N PRO A 84 -57.72 -3.13 5.74
CA PRO A 84 -57.74 -4.54 5.38
C PRO A 84 -57.67 -4.70 3.85
N SER A 85 -57.04 -5.79 3.39
CA SER A 85 -56.94 -6.08 1.96
C SER A 85 -58.29 -6.43 1.31
N ASP A 86 -59.20 -7.03 2.07
CA ASP A 86 -60.59 -7.30 1.70
C ASP A 86 -61.52 -6.85 2.85
N GLU A 87 -62.48 -5.97 2.54
CA GLU A 87 -63.39 -5.39 3.54
C GLU A 87 -64.42 -6.41 4.07
N ASP A 88 -64.69 -7.46 3.30
CA ASP A 88 -65.64 -8.53 3.66
C ASP A 88 -64.98 -9.68 4.46
N ASP A 89 -63.64 -9.71 4.56
CA ASP A 89 -62.91 -10.75 5.29
C ASP A 89 -62.58 -10.33 6.74
N VAL A 90 -63.11 -11.08 7.68
CA VAL A 90 -62.93 -10.86 9.13
C VAL A 90 -61.47 -11.08 9.55
N GLU A 91 -60.73 -11.98 8.91
CA GLU A 91 -59.32 -12.22 9.26
C GLU A 91 -58.40 -11.10 8.77
N ALA A 92 -58.65 -10.55 7.57
CA ALA A 92 -57.97 -9.33 7.08
C ALA A 92 -58.16 -8.14 8.03
N TRP A 93 -59.36 -7.94 8.57
CA TRP A 93 -59.62 -6.91 9.60
C TRP A 93 -58.85 -7.15 10.90
N LYS A 94 -58.79 -8.40 11.40
CA LYS A 94 -58.00 -8.73 12.60
C LYS A 94 -56.52 -8.47 12.39
N ALA A 95 -55.98 -8.82 11.22
CA ALA A 95 -54.58 -8.56 10.88
C ALA A 95 -54.28 -7.05 10.83
N ALA A 96 -55.14 -6.26 10.19
CA ALA A 96 -55.01 -4.81 10.15
C ALA A 96 -55.07 -4.19 11.57
N VAL A 97 -56.01 -4.63 12.42
CA VAL A 97 -56.11 -4.16 13.81
C VAL A 97 -54.89 -4.54 14.65
N ASN A 98 -54.33 -5.73 14.46
CA ASN A 98 -53.11 -6.12 15.16
C ASN A 98 -51.92 -5.27 14.71
N ASN A 99 -51.80 -4.97 13.41
CA ASN A 99 -50.76 -4.08 12.89
C ASN A 99 -50.91 -2.66 13.47
N THR A 100 -52.12 -2.09 13.49
CA THR A 100 -52.33 -0.74 14.05
C THR A 100 -52.03 -0.68 15.55
N LYS A 101 -52.36 -1.72 16.32
CA LYS A 101 -51.96 -1.82 17.74
C LYS A 101 -50.44 -1.84 17.90
N SER A 102 -49.74 -2.65 17.11
CA SER A 102 -48.27 -2.68 17.13
C SER A 102 -47.67 -1.32 16.77
N GLN A 103 -48.26 -0.60 15.81
CA GLN A 103 -47.82 0.74 15.44
C GLN A 103 -48.08 1.77 16.53
N LEU A 104 -49.23 1.72 17.21
CA LEU A 104 -49.53 2.61 18.32
C LEU A 104 -48.47 2.50 19.43
N GLU A 105 -48.13 1.28 19.82
CA GLU A 105 -47.09 1.03 20.83
C GLU A 105 -45.70 1.46 20.33
N SER A 106 -45.37 1.21 19.06
CA SER A 106 -44.12 1.69 18.47
C SER A 106 -44.04 3.22 18.49
N GLN A 107 -45.13 3.92 18.18
CA GLN A 107 -45.18 5.39 18.22
C GLN A 107 -45.05 5.92 19.65
N ALA A 108 -45.67 5.27 20.63
CA ALA A 108 -45.49 5.61 22.04
C ALA A 108 -44.01 5.47 22.47
N GLY A 109 -43.35 4.39 22.05
CA GLY A 109 -41.90 4.20 22.25
C GLY A 109 -41.05 5.27 21.54
N SER A 110 -41.39 5.61 20.29
CA SER A 110 -40.73 6.68 19.53
C SER A 110 -40.89 8.04 20.21
N MET A 111 -42.06 8.37 20.75
CA MET A 111 -42.27 9.59 21.52
C MET A 111 -41.37 9.65 22.75
N PHE A 112 -41.29 8.56 23.52
CA PHE A 112 -40.39 8.49 24.68
C PHE A 112 -38.92 8.66 24.28
N ASN A 113 -38.49 8.02 23.18
CA ASN A 113 -37.14 8.17 22.64
C ASN A 113 -36.86 9.60 22.18
N LEU A 114 -37.83 10.28 21.55
CA LEU A 114 -37.71 11.67 21.14
C LEU A 114 -37.64 12.61 22.34
N GLU A 115 -38.38 12.35 23.41
CA GLU A 115 -38.26 13.09 24.67
C GLU A 115 -36.87 12.92 25.28
N LEU A 116 -36.32 11.70 25.27
CA LEU A 116 -34.96 11.44 25.75
C LEU A 116 -33.93 12.15 24.88
N LEU A 117 -34.08 12.09 23.55
CA LEU A 117 -33.21 12.78 22.61
C LEU A 117 -33.30 14.31 22.78
N SER A 118 -34.48 14.86 23.01
CA SER A 118 -34.65 16.29 23.26
C SER A 118 -33.97 16.73 24.55
N LYS A 119 -33.96 15.87 25.59
CA LYS A 119 -33.34 16.18 26.89
C LYS A 119 -31.82 16.02 26.87
N TYR A 120 -31.30 14.95 26.26
CA TYR A 120 -29.89 14.55 26.39
C TYR A 120 -29.11 14.60 25.08
N GLY A 121 -29.79 14.62 23.92
CA GLY A 121 -29.17 14.51 22.61
C GLY A 121 -28.12 15.58 22.35
N ALA A 122 -28.43 16.85 22.63
CA ALA A 122 -27.48 17.94 22.43
C ALA A 122 -26.18 17.76 23.24
N ASN A 123 -26.29 17.34 24.50
CA ASN A 123 -25.13 17.11 25.37
C ASN A 123 -24.35 15.86 24.96
N ALA A 124 -25.05 14.76 24.63
CA ALA A 124 -24.43 13.53 24.14
C ALA A 124 -23.63 13.77 22.85
N TRP A 125 -24.20 14.52 21.90
CA TRP A 125 -23.52 14.89 20.66
C TRP A 125 -22.28 15.77 20.90
N ARG A 126 -22.34 16.71 21.85
CA ARG A 126 -21.17 17.52 22.21
C ARG A 126 -20.04 16.67 22.79
N VAL A 127 -20.36 15.72 23.67
CA VAL A 127 -19.36 14.78 24.22
C VAL A 127 -18.77 13.91 23.12
N HIS A 128 -19.61 13.38 22.23
CA HIS A 128 -19.16 12.58 21.09
C HIS A 128 -18.24 13.38 20.18
N ASN A 129 -18.57 14.64 19.85
CA ASN A 129 -17.71 15.51 19.06
C ASN A 129 -16.36 15.76 19.75
N TYR A 130 -16.34 16.02 21.06
CA TYR A 130 -15.10 16.16 21.81
C TYR A 130 -14.22 14.90 21.76
N GLN A 131 -14.82 13.71 21.86
CA GLN A 131 -14.11 12.45 21.71
C GLN A 131 -13.55 12.29 20.29
N LEU A 132 -14.32 12.62 19.26
CA LEU A 132 -13.86 12.60 17.88
C LEU A 132 -12.70 13.57 17.62
N GLU A 133 -12.76 14.78 18.17
CA GLU A 133 -11.68 15.76 18.09
C GLU A 133 -10.39 15.22 18.75
N THR A 134 -10.52 14.57 19.90
CA THR A 134 -9.40 13.92 20.60
C THR A 134 -8.77 12.80 19.76
N TYR A 135 -9.60 11.94 19.15
CA TYR A 135 -9.11 10.87 18.27
C TYR A 135 -8.44 11.42 17.01
N LEU A 136 -9.00 12.47 16.44
CA LEU A 136 -8.44 13.14 15.27
C LEU A 136 -7.07 13.73 15.61
N GLU A 137 -6.92 14.39 16.76
CA GLU A 137 -5.62 14.91 17.22
C GLU A 137 -4.60 13.78 17.41
N TYR A 138 -5.00 12.68 18.04
CA TYR A 138 -4.15 11.50 18.21
C TYR A 138 -3.65 10.93 16.88
N ILE A 139 -4.54 10.79 15.89
CA ILE A 139 -4.19 10.28 14.55
C ILE A 139 -3.26 11.25 13.83
N LYS A 140 -3.53 12.57 13.91
CA LYS A 140 -2.65 13.60 13.32
C LYS A 140 -1.26 13.56 13.92
N ASN A 141 -1.14 13.51 15.24
CA ASN A 141 0.13 13.46 15.95
C ASN A 141 0.93 12.19 15.59
N ASN A 142 0.26 11.04 15.49
CA ASN A 142 0.90 9.81 15.03
C ASN A 142 1.37 9.89 13.58
N THR A 143 0.59 10.50 12.70
CA THR A 143 0.95 10.71 11.30
C THR A 143 2.19 11.58 11.18
N GLU A 144 2.22 12.71 11.90
CA GLU A 144 3.38 13.61 11.94
C GLU A 144 4.61 12.93 12.55
N ARG A 145 4.45 12.15 13.62
CA ARG A 145 5.53 11.36 14.20
C ARG A 145 6.16 10.41 13.17
N VAL A 146 5.34 9.64 12.46
CA VAL A 146 5.81 8.70 11.43
C VAL A 146 6.44 9.45 10.26
N ARG A 147 5.87 10.58 9.85
CA ARG A 147 6.44 11.44 8.80
C ARG A 147 7.83 11.93 9.18
N ASN A 148 8.00 12.40 10.41
CA ASN A 148 9.30 12.85 10.93
C ASN A 148 10.32 11.71 11.03
N GLN A 149 9.88 10.49 11.40
CA GLN A 149 10.74 9.30 11.37
C GLN A 149 11.22 8.99 9.94
N ILE A 150 10.32 9.01 8.96
CA ILE A 150 10.67 8.82 7.54
C ILE A 150 11.65 9.90 7.08
N LEU A 151 11.42 11.16 7.43
CA LEU A 151 12.29 12.27 7.06
C LEU A 151 13.69 12.13 7.66
N ASN A 152 13.80 11.74 8.94
CA ASN A 152 15.09 11.51 9.58
C ASN A 152 15.86 10.37 8.90
N ILE A 153 15.20 9.24 8.64
CA ILE A 153 15.82 8.10 7.93
C ILE A 153 16.29 8.54 6.54
N ASN A 154 15.47 9.28 5.79
CA ASN A 154 15.85 9.76 4.46
C ASN A 154 17.01 10.77 4.52
N LYS A 155 17.07 11.61 5.56
CA LYS A 155 18.19 12.54 5.78
C LYS A 155 19.48 11.80 6.07
N GLU A 156 19.45 10.80 6.95
CA GLU A 156 20.58 9.94 7.29
C GLU A 156 21.08 9.21 6.04
N ARG A 157 20.18 8.52 5.32
CA ARG A 157 20.52 7.84 4.05
C ARG A 157 21.15 8.79 3.04
N LYS A 158 20.60 10.00 2.86
CA LYS A 158 21.15 10.97 1.92
C LYS A 158 22.56 11.40 2.32
N MET A 159 22.81 11.62 3.62
CA MET A 159 24.12 12.00 4.12
C MET A 159 25.15 10.88 3.88
N GLU A 160 24.82 9.64 4.25
CA GLU A 160 25.67 8.47 4.04
C GLU A 160 26.00 8.26 2.56
N GLN A 161 24.99 8.32 1.67
CA GLN A 161 25.21 8.15 0.24
C GLN A 161 26.04 9.29 -0.37
N THR A 162 25.86 10.53 0.10
CA THR A 162 26.67 11.67 -0.39
C THR A 162 28.13 11.51 0.03
N GLN A 163 28.38 11.08 1.27
CA GLN A 163 29.73 10.79 1.74
C GLN A 163 30.37 9.63 0.97
N ALA A 164 29.62 8.55 0.72
CA ALA A 164 30.07 7.44 -0.11
C ALA A 164 30.40 7.89 -1.54
N ALA A 165 29.57 8.76 -2.14
CA ALA A 165 29.81 9.31 -3.48
C ALA A 165 31.13 10.09 -3.56
N GLU A 166 31.45 10.90 -2.54
CA GLU A 166 32.74 11.60 -2.49
C GLU A 166 33.92 10.61 -2.46
N THR A 167 33.81 9.53 -1.70
CA THR A 167 34.84 8.49 -1.67
C THR A 167 34.95 7.72 -2.98
N LEU A 168 33.83 7.40 -3.62
CA LEU A 168 33.79 6.75 -4.93
C LEU A 168 34.44 7.63 -5.99
N ALA A 169 34.10 8.92 -6.06
CA ALA A 169 34.71 9.85 -7.00
C ALA A 169 36.24 9.98 -6.78
N SER A 170 36.69 9.99 -5.52
CA SER A 170 38.12 9.99 -5.19
C SER A 170 38.83 8.73 -5.67
N LEU A 171 38.21 7.56 -5.49
CA LEU A 171 38.74 6.27 -5.94
C LEU A 171 38.75 6.15 -7.46
N GLU A 172 37.70 6.63 -8.13
CA GLU A 172 37.59 6.64 -9.59
C GLU A 172 38.68 7.53 -10.22
N ASN A 173 38.90 8.72 -9.66
CA ASN A 173 39.98 9.60 -10.12
C ASN A 173 41.36 8.93 -9.94
N LYS A 174 41.64 8.35 -8.77
CA LYS A 174 42.90 7.62 -8.53
C LYS A 174 43.07 6.44 -9.49
N TRP A 175 41.99 5.73 -9.77
CA TRP A 175 42.01 4.61 -10.71
C TRP A 175 42.31 5.09 -12.14
N SER A 176 41.66 6.16 -12.60
CA SER A 176 41.93 6.78 -13.90
C SER A 176 43.37 7.28 -14.00
N ASP A 177 43.89 7.93 -12.95
CA ASP A 177 45.28 8.40 -12.89
C ASP A 177 46.27 7.24 -12.96
N LEU A 178 46.04 6.16 -12.20
CA LEU A 178 46.89 4.98 -12.22
C LEU A 178 46.91 4.30 -13.59
N ILE A 179 45.75 4.21 -14.27
CA ILE A 179 45.68 3.67 -15.63
C ILE A 179 46.47 4.56 -16.61
N SER A 180 46.27 5.87 -16.53
CA SER A 180 46.98 6.83 -17.38
C SER A 180 48.49 6.77 -17.16
N GLN A 181 48.94 6.70 -15.91
CA GLN A 181 50.35 6.56 -15.56
C GLN A 181 50.92 5.23 -16.05
N ASN A 182 50.20 4.13 -15.87
CA ASN A 182 50.65 2.81 -16.33
C ASN A 182 50.81 2.80 -17.86
N LEU A 183 49.83 3.33 -18.60
CA LEU A 183 49.90 3.48 -20.04
C LEU A 183 51.08 4.37 -20.49
N GLN A 184 51.32 5.49 -19.80
CA GLN A 184 52.46 6.35 -20.10
C GLN A 184 53.80 5.62 -19.89
N VAL A 185 53.92 4.80 -18.84
CA VAL A 185 55.10 3.97 -18.59
C VAL A 185 55.28 2.92 -19.68
N GLU A 186 54.21 2.22 -20.08
CA GLU A 186 54.27 1.23 -21.17
C GLU A 186 54.73 1.86 -22.49
N ILE A 187 54.21 3.05 -22.84
CA ILE A 187 54.63 3.79 -24.05
C ILE A 187 56.10 4.19 -23.95
N ALA A 188 56.56 4.70 -22.80
CA ALA A 188 57.95 5.09 -22.61
C ALA A 188 58.90 3.89 -22.68
N CYS A 189 58.53 2.75 -22.09
CA CYS A 189 59.28 1.50 -22.19
C CYS A 189 59.36 1.03 -23.64
N ALA A 190 58.25 1.03 -24.39
CA ALA A 190 58.25 0.64 -25.80
C ALA A 190 59.14 1.55 -26.67
N ALA A 191 59.14 2.87 -26.41
CA ALA A 191 60.00 3.81 -27.11
C ALA A 191 61.49 3.57 -26.82
N LEU A 192 61.83 3.35 -25.54
CA LEU A 192 63.20 3.01 -25.12
C LEU A 192 63.67 1.68 -25.70
N GLU A 193 62.79 0.66 -25.75
CA GLU A 193 63.12 -0.63 -26.37
C GLU A 193 63.37 -0.48 -27.87
N ALA A 194 62.60 0.35 -28.58
CA ALA A 194 62.83 0.66 -29.99
C ALA A 194 64.20 1.35 -30.20
N GLU A 195 64.54 2.33 -29.37
CA GLU A 195 65.84 3.03 -29.42
C GLU A 195 67.01 2.08 -29.12
N VAL A 196 66.90 1.23 -28.09
CA VAL A 196 67.90 0.21 -27.75
C VAL A 196 68.08 -0.79 -28.90
N ASN A 197 67.00 -1.21 -29.56
CA ASN A 197 67.08 -2.11 -30.70
C ASN A 197 67.77 -1.46 -31.90
N GLU A 198 67.55 -0.16 -32.14
CA GLU A 198 68.23 0.58 -33.20
C GLU A 198 69.73 0.75 -32.90
N LEU A 199 70.08 1.09 -31.66
CA LEU A 199 71.49 1.15 -31.22
C LEU A 199 72.20 -0.20 -31.37
N LYS A 200 71.51 -1.32 -31.07
CA LYS A 200 72.05 -2.67 -31.28
C LYS A 200 72.27 -2.99 -32.76
N ARG A 201 71.48 -2.43 -33.68
CA ARG A 201 71.67 -2.57 -35.12
C ARG A 201 72.88 -1.78 -35.63
N ILE A 202 73.09 -0.56 -35.13
CA ILE A 202 74.20 0.29 -35.54
C ILE A 202 75.56 -0.24 -35.03
N LYS A 203 75.56 -0.94 -33.89
CA LYS A 203 76.79 -1.45 -33.25
C LYS A 203 77.28 -2.80 -33.82
N LYS A 204 76.61 -3.32 -34.85
CA LYS A 204 76.93 -4.60 -35.50
C LYS A 204 77.45 -4.35 -36.91
#